data_AF-H8L465-F1
#
_entry.id   AF-H8L465-F1
#
_cell.length_a   1.000
_cell.length_b   1.000
_cell.length_c   1.000
_cell.angle_alpha   90.00
_cell.angle_beta   90.00
_cell.angle_gamma   90.00
#
_symmetry.space_group_name_H-M   'P 1'
#
loop_
_entity.id
_entity.type
_entity.pdbx_description
1 polymer ?
#
loop_
_entity_poly.entity_id
_entity_poly.type
_entity_poly.pdbx_seq_one_letter_code
_entity_poly.pdbx_strand_id
1 'polypeptide(L)'
;MGSIESMHVSTSAGSRRVCPALRLLPGLSLLGLCLQLPAQDLQFKQSTHSDKQIFAAARGTEDASAKVAALQSFVRAYPQSHLVERAQWEVFSTLVKRLPQRLPAIQSQARLLISHADAGLDSIETRAEIADSLANAGVDLTDAESWASSAAASLTEARWQQWQRDQHQAPADAAAQAESGRQFHESRAEVLAALANVQWHQGKVQATAATLREAAALDPDSDEVNALSGEVAYAAHQPAVALDAYERAQLAGELQPLQHEHFLAAYRDTHDGRLDGLEQALDARYATSYPLPIPRQPAPSEKGNRTVLVELYTGAGCPPCTAADLALEGVQNNAPRKQVVVLAFDQHIPRPDPLATPQTVARAKWYGILGTPTFYVDGRQADVDGGGRSHALATYQALSRSIQQQLSTPAPLALTAQATQNAEGKVQVQIRQTASSQDQLLPPADLHVALVEDHVRYSGQNGIRFHEALVRALSHADGTATASRASFDIPALERQQRTYLDAYEQHNDRYGPIQFLNKDIPLDPRHLAVVVFAQDPVTKMVAQARYIPLTPPAGT
;
A
#
# COMPACT_ATOMS: atom_id res chain seq x y z
N MET A 1 -8.76 5.11 -71.29
CA MET A 1 -7.84 6.18 -71.74
C MET A 1 -8.69 7.36 -72.20
N GLY A 2 -8.25 8.59 -71.92
CA GLY A 2 -9.13 9.75 -71.76
C GLY A 2 -9.60 10.52 -73.00
N SER A 3 -10.48 11.49 -72.74
CA SER A 3 -10.72 12.79 -73.42
C SER A 3 -11.89 13.51 -72.68
N ILE A 4 -12.09 14.84 -72.63
CA ILE A 4 -11.28 16.08 -72.77
C ILE A 4 -12.18 17.23 -72.13
N GLU A 5 -11.78 18.51 -72.18
CA GLU A 5 -12.55 19.75 -71.83
C GLU A 5 -12.63 20.19 -70.35
N SER A 6 -12.70 21.47 -69.93
CA SER A 6 -12.39 22.83 -70.44
C SER A 6 -12.83 23.81 -69.31
N MET A 7 -11.91 24.51 -68.63
CA MET A 7 -11.67 25.98 -68.66
C MET A 7 -12.76 27.00 -68.20
N HIS A 8 -12.47 27.74 -67.11
CA HIS A 8 -12.66 29.20 -66.86
C HIS A 8 -12.33 29.48 -65.35
N VAL A 9 -11.36 30.29 -64.91
CA VAL A 9 -11.04 31.74 -65.08
C VAL A 9 -11.98 32.70 -64.31
N SER A 10 -11.47 33.33 -63.22
CA SER A 10 -11.49 34.79 -62.99
C SER A 10 -10.69 35.20 -61.74
N THR A 11 -10.20 36.45 -61.69
CA THR A 11 -9.42 37.06 -60.59
C THR A 11 -9.80 38.54 -60.38
N SER A 12 -9.66 39.04 -59.13
CA SER A 12 -9.50 40.46 -58.69
C SER A 12 -10.11 40.67 -57.28
N ALA A 13 -9.95 41.78 -56.54
CA ALA A 13 -8.80 42.63 -56.18
C ALA A 13 -9.35 43.95 -55.54
N GLY A 14 -8.75 44.43 -54.45
CA GLY A 14 -8.99 45.76 -53.86
C GLY A 14 -9.95 45.82 -52.65
N SER A 15 -10.02 46.90 -51.85
CA SER A 15 -9.16 48.09 -51.77
C SER A 15 -9.52 49.01 -50.57
N ARG A 16 -8.50 49.57 -49.89
CA ARG A 16 -8.45 50.84 -49.10
C ARG A 16 -8.96 50.93 -47.64
N ARG A 17 -8.15 51.69 -46.89
CA ARG A 17 -8.34 52.34 -45.57
C ARG A 17 -9.39 53.46 -45.63
N VAL A 18 -9.94 53.88 -44.48
CA VAL A 18 -10.07 55.30 -44.02
C VAL A 18 -10.32 55.31 -42.50
N CYS A 19 -9.67 56.23 -41.77
CA CYS A 19 -10.07 56.64 -40.41
C CYS A 19 -10.77 58.02 -40.46
N PRO A 20 -11.80 58.25 -39.63
CA PRO A 20 -12.09 59.56 -39.06
C PRO A 20 -12.12 59.50 -37.52
N ALA A 21 -11.39 60.34 -36.78
CA ALA A 21 -11.54 61.79 -36.62
C ALA A 21 -12.46 62.19 -35.43
N LEU A 22 -11.81 62.33 -34.28
CA LEU A 22 -12.05 63.26 -33.16
C LEU A 22 -13.25 64.24 -33.28
N ARG A 23 -14.11 64.27 -32.25
CA ARG A 23 -14.89 65.45 -31.85
C ARG A 23 -14.88 65.63 -30.33
N LEU A 24 -14.55 66.84 -29.89
CA LEU A 24 -14.60 67.32 -28.51
C LEU A 24 -15.96 67.98 -28.22
N LEU A 25 -16.47 67.82 -26.99
CA LEU A 25 -17.42 68.73 -26.36
C LEU A 25 -17.00 68.95 -24.89
N PRO A 26 -17.08 70.18 -24.34
CA PRO A 26 -16.51 70.50 -23.03
C PRO A 26 -17.55 70.59 -21.90
N GLY A 27 -17.06 70.36 -20.68
CA GLY A 27 -17.42 71.20 -19.53
C GLY A 27 -18.59 70.79 -18.65
N LEU A 28 -18.28 70.14 -17.51
CA LEU A 28 -18.85 70.51 -16.21
C LEU A 28 -17.96 69.98 -15.09
N SER A 29 -17.37 70.89 -14.32
CA SER A 29 -16.54 70.58 -13.15
C SER A 29 -17.37 70.63 -11.88
N LEU A 30 -17.17 69.65 -11.00
CA LEU A 30 -17.56 69.73 -9.60
C LEU A 30 -16.41 69.16 -8.75
N LEU A 31 -15.93 69.94 -7.78
CA LEU A 31 -14.77 69.59 -6.98
C LEU A 31 -15.11 68.54 -5.91
N GLY A 32 -14.12 67.68 -5.64
CA GLY A 32 -13.72 67.42 -4.26
C GLY A 32 -14.24 66.14 -3.60
N LEU A 33 -13.50 65.03 -3.77
CA LEU A 33 -12.73 64.46 -2.65
C LEU A 33 -11.67 63.46 -3.18
N CYS A 34 -10.39 63.85 -3.16
CA CYS A 34 -9.30 62.91 -3.39
C CYS A 34 -8.99 62.15 -2.09
N LEU A 35 -9.54 60.95 -1.94
CA LEU A 35 -8.95 59.90 -1.12
C LEU A 35 -8.35 58.85 -2.05
N GLN A 36 -7.11 59.09 -2.45
CA GLN A 36 -6.28 58.07 -3.09
C GLN A 36 -5.93 57.00 -2.04
N LEU A 37 -6.78 55.99 -1.91
CA LEU A 37 -6.30 54.69 -1.46
C LEU A 37 -5.42 54.13 -2.59
N PRO A 38 -4.17 53.73 -2.31
CA PRO A 38 -3.34 53.12 -3.32
C PRO A 38 -4.02 51.84 -3.80
N ALA A 39 -3.98 51.60 -5.11
CA ALA A 39 -4.17 50.25 -5.61
C ALA A 39 -3.12 49.38 -4.91
N GLN A 40 -3.56 48.52 -3.99
CA GLN A 40 -2.71 47.45 -3.51
C GLN A 40 -2.53 46.50 -4.68
N ASP A 41 -1.42 46.70 -5.39
CA ASP A 41 -0.75 45.66 -6.12
C ASP A 41 -0.73 44.42 -5.22
N LEU A 42 -1.61 43.46 -5.52
CA LEU A 42 -1.44 42.08 -5.10
C LEU A 42 -0.29 41.50 -5.93
N GLN A 43 0.90 42.05 -5.70
CA GLN A 43 2.15 41.34 -5.90
C GLN A 43 1.98 40.01 -5.19
N PHE A 44 1.89 38.94 -5.97
CA PHE A 44 2.08 37.60 -5.47
C PHE A 44 3.46 37.57 -4.80
N LYS A 45 3.49 37.74 -3.47
CA LYS A 45 4.59 37.23 -2.66
C LYS A 45 4.72 35.77 -3.05
N GLN A 46 5.78 35.45 -3.77
CA GLN A 46 6.12 34.06 -4.06
C GLN A 46 6.16 33.34 -2.72
N SER A 47 5.23 32.41 -2.55
CA SER A 47 5.24 31.52 -1.40
C SER A 47 6.61 30.86 -1.34
N THR A 48 7.32 31.04 -0.23
CA THR A 48 8.59 30.35 0.05
C THR A 48 8.38 28.85 0.31
N HIS A 49 7.13 28.38 0.29
CA HIS A 49 6.76 26.99 0.44
C HIS A 49 6.64 26.28 -0.92
N SER A 50 7.16 25.06 -0.98
CA SER A 50 7.02 24.19 -2.16
C SER A 50 5.56 23.77 -2.37
N ASP A 51 5.25 23.32 -3.59
CA ASP A 51 3.95 22.72 -3.94
C ASP A 51 3.59 21.58 -2.97
N LYS A 52 4.56 20.72 -2.61
CA LYS A 52 4.44 19.66 -1.60
C LYS A 52 3.97 20.19 -0.23
N GLN A 53 4.55 21.29 0.25
CA GLN A 53 4.19 21.88 1.54
C GLN A 53 2.77 22.48 1.53
N ILE A 54 2.38 23.11 0.43
CA ILE A 54 1.05 23.72 0.28
C ILE A 54 -0.02 22.65 0.12
N PHE A 55 0.24 21.60 -0.67
CA PHE A 55 -0.62 20.43 -0.75
C PHE A 55 -0.80 19.77 0.62
N ALA A 56 0.29 19.56 1.37
CA ALA A 56 0.23 18.98 2.72
C ALA A 56 -0.61 19.84 3.69
N ALA A 57 -0.47 21.17 3.65
CA ALA A 57 -1.29 22.08 4.46
C ALA A 57 -2.78 22.05 4.06
N ALA A 58 -3.09 22.04 2.76
CA ALA A 58 -4.47 21.91 2.27
C ALA A 58 -5.10 20.58 2.68
N ARG A 59 -4.38 19.46 2.51
CA ARG A 59 -4.83 18.12 2.91
C ARG A 59 -4.86 17.94 4.43
N GLY A 60 -4.10 18.73 5.20
CA GLY A 60 -4.12 18.79 6.66
C GLY A 60 -5.27 19.62 7.25
N THR A 61 -6.08 20.30 6.44
CA THR A 61 -7.18 21.13 6.94
C THR A 61 -8.31 20.27 7.53
N GLU A 62 -8.69 20.53 8.78
CA GLU A 62 -9.67 19.72 9.53
C GLU A 62 -11.11 19.90 9.03
N ASP A 63 -11.57 21.14 8.83
CA ASP A 63 -12.91 21.38 8.29
C ASP A 63 -13.02 20.89 6.83
N ALA A 64 -14.06 20.11 6.53
CA ALA A 64 -14.23 19.49 5.22
C ALA A 64 -14.47 20.53 4.11
N SER A 65 -15.17 21.65 4.41
CA SER A 65 -15.42 22.69 3.40
C SER A 65 -14.15 23.49 3.09
N ALA A 66 -13.40 23.85 4.12
CA ALA A 66 -12.12 24.53 4.00
C ALA A 66 -11.07 23.65 3.32
N LYS A 67 -11.00 22.34 3.63
CA LYS A 67 -10.15 21.36 2.93
C LYS A 67 -10.43 21.35 1.42
N VAL A 68 -11.70 21.21 1.03
CA VAL A 68 -12.08 21.23 -0.39
C VAL A 68 -11.67 22.55 -1.06
N ALA A 69 -11.95 23.69 -0.42
CA ALA A 69 -11.57 25.00 -0.96
C ALA A 69 -10.04 25.20 -1.07
N ALA A 70 -9.27 24.68 -0.10
CA ALA A 70 -7.82 24.73 -0.09
C ALA A 70 -7.20 23.85 -1.17
N LEU A 71 -7.66 22.60 -1.32
CA LEU A 71 -7.20 21.68 -2.37
C LEU A 71 -7.54 22.18 -3.77
N GLN A 72 -8.75 22.70 -3.99
CA GLN A 72 -9.11 23.35 -5.25
C GLN A 72 -8.26 24.60 -5.54
N SER A 73 -7.84 25.32 -4.51
CA SER A 73 -6.94 26.48 -4.67
C SER A 73 -5.51 26.05 -4.97
N PHE A 74 -5.04 24.94 -4.38
CA PHE A 74 -3.77 24.30 -4.74
C PHE A 74 -3.77 23.90 -6.23
N VAL A 75 -4.79 23.19 -6.71
CA VAL A 75 -4.90 22.79 -8.13
C VAL A 75 -4.82 24.00 -9.07
N ARG A 76 -5.52 25.10 -8.75
CA ARG A 76 -5.47 26.35 -9.54
C ARG A 76 -4.11 27.04 -9.51
N ALA A 77 -3.40 27.00 -8.39
CA ALA A 77 -2.12 27.67 -8.22
C ALA A 77 -0.92 26.85 -8.74
N TYR A 78 -1.05 25.51 -8.75
CA TYR A 78 0.02 24.57 -9.11
C TYR A 78 -0.44 23.56 -10.19
N PRO A 79 -0.99 24.00 -11.35
CA PRO A 79 -1.59 23.11 -12.36
C PRO A 79 -0.58 22.20 -13.09
N GLN A 80 0.71 22.29 -12.77
CA GLN A 80 1.80 21.44 -13.31
C GLN A 80 2.44 20.57 -12.21
N SER A 81 1.90 20.56 -10.99
CA SER A 81 2.38 19.66 -9.94
C SER A 81 1.88 18.25 -10.17
N HIS A 82 2.78 17.27 -10.03
CA HIS A 82 2.47 15.84 -9.93
C HIS A 82 1.46 15.48 -8.81
N LEU A 83 1.12 16.42 -7.93
CA LEU A 83 0.11 16.24 -6.88
C LEU A 83 -1.29 16.71 -7.30
N VAL A 84 -1.49 17.26 -8.50
CA VAL A 84 -2.80 17.77 -8.96
C VAL A 84 -3.84 16.67 -8.98
N GLU A 85 -3.54 15.53 -9.59
CA GLU A 85 -4.45 14.37 -9.65
C GLU A 85 -4.85 13.90 -8.24
N ARG A 86 -3.86 13.69 -7.37
CA ARG A 86 -4.11 13.31 -5.98
C ARG A 86 -4.95 14.37 -5.24
N ALA A 87 -4.75 15.65 -5.50
CA ALA A 87 -5.60 16.71 -4.93
C ALA A 87 -7.05 16.64 -5.44
N GLN A 88 -7.30 16.25 -6.69
CA GLN A 88 -8.65 16.05 -7.22
C GLN A 88 -9.35 14.85 -6.58
N TRP A 89 -8.63 13.74 -6.35
CA TRP A 89 -9.13 12.58 -5.62
C TRP A 89 -9.41 12.89 -4.15
N GLU A 90 -8.53 13.64 -3.47
CA GLU A 90 -8.75 14.11 -2.09
C GLU A 90 -9.98 15.03 -1.98
N VAL A 91 -10.26 15.86 -2.99
CA VAL A 91 -11.51 16.65 -3.08
C VAL A 91 -12.72 15.74 -3.22
N PHE A 92 -12.69 14.76 -4.13
CA PHE A 92 -13.79 13.81 -4.32
C PHE A 92 -14.07 13.00 -3.05
N SER A 93 -13.05 12.36 -2.48
CA SER A 93 -13.13 11.58 -1.24
C SER A 93 -13.65 12.41 -0.06
N THR A 94 -13.19 13.67 0.09
CA THR A 94 -13.69 14.57 1.14
C THR A 94 -15.16 14.95 0.91
N LEU A 95 -15.57 15.21 -0.33
CA LEU A 95 -16.96 15.53 -0.65
C LEU A 95 -17.89 14.34 -0.37
N VAL A 96 -17.53 13.15 -0.83
CA VAL A 96 -18.32 11.92 -0.63
C VAL A 96 -18.40 11.53 0.84
N LYS A 97 -17.27 11.41 1.53
CA LYS A 97 -17.20 10.88 2.91
C LYS A 97 -17.62 11.88 3.99
N ARG A 98 -17.47 13.19 3.77
CA ARG A 98 -17.67 14.23 4.82
C ARG A 98 -18.67 15.32 4.43
N LEU A 99 -19.11 15.40 3.18
CA LEU A 99 -20.11 16.37 2.71
C LEU A 99 -21.14 15.73 1.74
N PRO A 100 -21.68 14.51 2.02
CA PRO A 100 -22.52 13.76 1.08
C PRO A 100 -23.76 14.53 0.59
N GLN A 101 -24.24 15.50 1.36
CA GLN A 101 -25.33 16.40 0.99
C GLN A 101 -25.01 17.36 -0.18
N ARG A 102 -23.74 17.48 -0.60
CA ARG A 102 -23.30 18.37 -1.69
C ARG A 102 -23.32 17.69 -3.07
N LEU A 103 -24.43 17.03 -3.42
CA LEU A 103 -24.59 16.25 -4.65
C LEU A 103 -24.06 16.96 -5.92
N PRO A 104 -24.36 18.25 -6.21
CA PRO A 104 -23.86 18.90 -7.42
C PRO A 104 -22.33 19.04 -7.47
N ALA A 105 -21.68 19.21 -6.30
CA ALA A 105 -20.23 19.27 -6.21
C ALA A 105 -19.59 17.88 -6.38
N ILE A 106 -20.22 16.84 -5.82
CA ILE A 106 -19.82 15.44 -5.98
C ILE A 106 -19.90 15.03 -7.44
N GLN A 107 -21.06 15.23 -8.10
CA GLN A 107 -21.25 14.98 -9.53
C GLN A 107 -20.23 15.73 -10.40
N SER A 108 -20.01 17.02 -10.13
CA SER A 108 -19.06 17.81 -10.90
C SER A 108 -17.62 17.32 -10.73
N GLN A 109 -17.23 16.88 -9.53
CA GLN A 109 -15.90 16.37 -9.26
C GLN A 109 -15.69 14.96 -9.85
N ALA A 110 -16.69 14.09 -9.75
CA ALA A 110 -16.67 12.75 -10.34
C ALA A 110 -16.49 12.82 -11.87
N ARG A 111 -17.30 13.67 -12.55
CA ARG A 111 -17.17 13.89 -14.00
C ARG A 111 -15.82 14.51 -14.37
N LEU A 112 -15.26 15.36 -13.51
CA LEU A 112 -13.92 15.92 -13.70
C LEU A 112 -12.83 14.83 -13.67
N LEU A 113 -12.86 13.92 -12.70
CA LEU A 113 -11.94 12.78 -12.61
C LEU A 113 -12.06 11.87 -13.84
N ILE A 114 -13.29 11.44 -14.18
CA ILE A 114 -13.57 10.60 -15.36
C ILE A 114 -13.07 11.24 -16.65
N SER A 115 -13.13 12.58 -16.77
CA SER A 115 -12.65 13.31 -17.96
C SER A 115 -11.14 13.53 -18.03
N HIS A 116 -10.41 13.35 -16.92
CA HIS A 116 -8.95 13.44 -16.88
C HIS A 116 -8.27 12.07 -16.97
N ALA A 117 -8.96 10.98 -16.62
CA ALA A 117 -8.45 9.63 -16.80
C ALA A 117 -8.20 9.35 -18.30
N ASP A 118 -7.04 8.77 -18.61
CA ASP A 118 -6.63 8.53 -19.99
C ASP A 118 -7.60 7.61 -20.73
N ALA A 119 -7.66 7.76 -22.06
CA ALA A 119 -8.60 7.06 -22.94
C ALA A 119 -8.26 5.56 -23.16
N GLY A 120 -8.06 4.82 -22.07
CA GLY A 120 -7.56 3.45 -22.01
C GLY A 120 -8.36 2.56 -21.05
N LEU A 121 -7.65 1.92 -20.11
CA LEU A 121 -8.24 1.15 -19.01
C LEU A 121 -8.48 2.04 -17.78
N ASP A 122 -7.63 3.03 -17.56
CA ASP A 122 -7.67 4.02 -16.48
C ASP A 122 -9.05 4.69 -16.36
N SER A 123 -9.67 5.06 -17.50
CA SER A 123 -11.03 5.63 -17.56
C SER A 123 -12.16 4.61 -17.31
N ILE A 124 -11.89 3.31 -17.42
CA ILE A 124 -12.81 2.24 -16.97
C ILE A 124 -12.70 2.09 -15.45
N GLU A 125 -11.49 1.91 -14.93
CA GLU A 125 -11.20 1.73 -13.51
C GLU A 125 -11.67 2.94 -12.69
N THR A 126 -11.32 4.16 -13.12
CA THR A 126 -11.81 5.42 -12.50
C THR A 126 -13.33 5.47 -12.41
N ARG A 127 -14.06 4.95 -13.41
CA ARG A 127 -15.54 4.91 -13.39
C ARG A 127 -16.09 3.88 -12.42
N ALA A 128 -15.41 2.74 -12.26
CA ALA A 128 -15.77 1.73 -11.26
C ALA A 128 -15.47 2.23 -9.83
N GLU A 129 -14.26 2.75 -9.57
CA GLU A 129 -13.84 3.27 -8.26
C GLU A 129 -14.74 4.43 -7.77
N ILE A 130 -15.11 5.34 -8.66
CA ILE A 130 -16.05 6.44 -8.35
C ILE A 130 -17.44 5.88 -8.03
N ALA A 131 -17.94 4.93 -8.82
CA ALA A 131 -19.27 4.35 -8.60
C ALA A 131 -19.34 3.55 -7.29
N ASP A 132 -18.29 2.79 -6.97
CA ASP A 132 -18.16 2.05 -5.71
C ASP A 132 -18.05 3.00 -4.50
N SER A 133 -17.22 4.03 -4.61
CA SER A 133 -17.11 5.10 -3.60
C SER A 133 -18.45 5.78 -3.31
N LEU A 134 -19.29 5.96 -4.34
CA LEU A 134 -20.65 6.50 -4.21
C LEU A 134 -21.62 5.51 -3.57
N ALA A 135 -21.55 4.22 -3.94
CA ALA A 135 -22.36 3.16 -3.33
C ALA A 135 -22.09 3.03 -1.83
N ASN A 136 -20.82 2.89 -1.44
CA ASN A 136 -20.38 2.79 -0.04
C ASN A 136 -20.77 3.99 0.82
N ALA A 137 -20.94 5.17 0.22
CA ALA A 137 -21.41 6.38 0.90
C ALA A 137 -22.94 6.59 0.84
N GLY A 138 -23.69 5.75 0.10
CA GLY A 138 -25.12 5.92 -0.14
C GLY A 138 -25.47 7.17 -0.97
N VAL A 139 -24.57 7.63 -1.82
CA VAL A 139 -24.69 8.90 -2.57
C VAL A 139 -25.03 8.64 -4.04
N ASP A 140 -26.05 9.33 -4.56
CA ASP A 140 -26.40 9.43 -5.99
C ASP A 140 -26.18 8.16 -6.84
N LEU A 141 -26.93 7.11 -6.49
CA LEU A 141 -26.77 5.78 -7.08
C LEU A 141 -27.14 5.70 -8.57
N THR A 142 -27.77 6.73 -9.16
CA THR A 142 -28.18 6.69 -10.59
C THR A 142 -27.01 6.94 -11.53
N ASP A 143 -26.23 7.99 -11.28
CA ASP A 143 -25.00 8.25 -12.04
C ASP A 143 -23.96 7.13 -11.79
N ALA A 144 -23.87 6.64 -10.54
CA ALA A 144 -23.00 5.52 -10.17
C ALA A 144 -23.30 4.24 -10.97
N GLU A 145 -24.57 3.84 -11.11
CA GLU A 145 -24.94 2.64 -11.88
C GLU A 145 -24.60 2.81 -13.37
N SER A 146 -24.83 4.00 -13.92
CA SER A 146 -24.48 4.30 -15.31
C SER A 146 -22.98 4.16 -15.55
N TRP A 147 -22.15 4.67 -14.63
CA TRP A 147 -20.69 4.58 -14.73
C TRP A 147 -20.18 3.15 -14.53
N ALA A 148 -20.61 2.44 -13.49
CA ALA A 148 -20.22 1.05 -13.24
C ALA A 148 -20.67 0.11 -14.37
N SER A 149 -21.92 0.23 -14.84
CA SER A 149 -22.44 -0.58 -15.96
C SER A 149 -21.66 -0.32 -17.24
N SER A 150 -21.31 0.94 -17.51
CA SER A 150 -20.52 1.30 -18.68
C SER A 150 -19.06 0.86 -18.55
N ALA A 151 -18.47 0.86 -17.35
CA ALA A 151 -17.15 0.30 -17.09
C ALA A 151 -17.15 -1.22 -17.35
N ALA A 152 -18.08 -1.96 -16.74
CA ALA A 152 -18.23 -3.42 -16.94
C ALA A 152 -18.50 -3.80 -18.41
N ALA A 153 -19.26 -2.99 -19.15
CA ALA A 153 -19.47 -3.19 -20.58
C ALA A 153 -18.23 -2.83 -21.45
N SER A 154 -17.35 -1.95 -20.97
CA SER A 154 -16.15 -1.51 -21.70
C SER A 154 -14.97 -2.48 -21.53
N LEU A 155 -14.83 -3.11 -20.35
CA LEU A 155 -13.68 -3.94 -20.00
C LEU A 155 -13.77 -5.34 -20.63
N THR A 156 -13.42 -5.44 -21.90
CA THR A 156 -13.40 -6.69 -22.66
C THR A 156 -11.97 -7.16 -22.89
N GLU A 157 -11.76 -8.47 -22.98
CA GLU A 157 -10.47 -9.10 -23.33
C GLU A 157 -9.85 -8.47 -24.58
N ALA A 158 -10.66 -8.21 -25.61
CA ALA A 158 -10.20 -7.56 -26.84
C ALA A 158 -9.66 -6.13 -26.61
N ARG A 159 -10.25 -5.37 -25.67
CA ARG A 159 -9.78 -4.03 -25.27
C ARG A 159 -8.53 -4.12 -24.39
N TRP A 160 -8.49 -5.07 -23.46
CA TRP A 160 -7.31 -5.36 -22.63
C TRP A 160 -6.08 -5.66 -23.50
N GLN A 161 -6.20 -6.64 -24.41
CA GLN A 161 -5.14 -7.00 -25.36
C GLN A 161 -4.77 -5.84 -26.29
N GLN A 162 -5.69 -4.94 -26.62
CA GLN A 162 -5.40 -3.75 -27.42
C GLN A 162 -4.55 -2.75 -26.62
N TRP A 163 -4.96 -2.44 -25.39
CA TRP A 163 -4.18 -1.60 -24.48
C TRP A 163 -2.77 -2.17 -24.25
N GLN A 164 -2.62 -3.49 -24.05
CA GLN A 164 -1.30 -4.12 -23.93
C GLN A 164 -0.42 -3.92 -25.18
N ARG A 165 -0.99 -3.98 -26.39
CA ARG A 165 -0.24 -3.67 -27.63
C ARG A 165 0.18 -2.20 -27.69
N ASP A 166 -0.72 -1.30 -27.32
CA ASP A 166 -0.50 0.15 -27.38
C ASP A 166 0.53 0.61 -26.32
N GLN A 167 0.62 -0.08 -25.18
CA GLN A 167 1.65 0.13 -24.14
C GLN A 167 2.97 -0.64 -24.38
N HIS A 168 3.09 -1.38 -25.49
CA HIS A 168 4.21 -2.30 -25.75
C HIS A 168 4.41 -3.42 -24.70
N GLN A 169 3.34 -3.78 -23.98
CA GLN A 169 3.28 -4.84 -22.96
C GLN A 169 2.64 -6.14 -23.49
N ALA A 170 2.69 -6.38 -24.79
CA ALA A 170 2.16 -7.61 -25.38
C ALA A 170 2.91 -8.86 -24.85
N PRO A 171 2.21 -9.91 -24.39
CA PRO A 171 2.84 -11.11 -23.85
C PRO A 171 3.87 -11.75 -24.79
N ALA A 172 5.08 -11.97 -24.29
CA ALA A 172 6.19 -12.52 -25.08
C ALA A 172 6.13 -14.05 -25.27
N ASP A 173 5.45 -14.76 -24.36
CA ASP A 173 5.31 -16.21 -24.37
C ASP A 173 3.99 -16.68 -23.74
N ALA A 174 3.77 -18.00 -23.70
CA ALA A 174 2.55 -18.61 -23.18
C ALA A 174 2.35 -18.42 -21.65
N ALA A 175 3.43 -18.26 -20.87
CA ALA A 175 3.33 -18.01 -19.44
C ALA A 175 2.92 -16.55 -19.18
N ALA A 176 3.53 -15.59 -19.89
CA ALA A 176 3.11 -14.20 -19.90
C ALA A 176 1.66 -14.03 -20.41
N GLN A 177 1.24 -14.84 -21.39
CA GLN A 177 -0.14 -14.79 -21.90
C GLN A 177 -1.15 -15.32 -20.86
N ALA A 178 -0.77 -16.33 -20.09
CA ALA A 178 -1.59 -16.86 -19.00
C ALA A 178 -1.67 -15.90 -17.79
N GLU A 179 -0.60 -15.15 -17.51
CA GLU A 179 -0.60 -14.08 -16.51
C GLU A 179 -1.45 -12.89 -16.96
N SER A 180 -1.30 -12.43 -18.21
CA SER A 180 -2.15 -11.37 -18.78
C SER A 180 -3.65 -11.70 -18.71
N GLY A 181 -4.02 -12.96 -18.98
CA GLY A 181 -5.41 -13.42 -18.85
C GLY A 181 -5.92 -13.45 -17.40
N ARG A 182 -5.05 -13.73 -16.42
CA ARG A 182 -5.40 -13.60 -14.98
C ARG A 182 -5.66 -12.15 -14.61
N GLN A 183 -4.72 -11.26 -14.94
CA GLN A 183 -4.85 -9.82 -14.67
C GLN A 183 -6.13 -9.23 -15.28
N PHE A 184 -6.51 -9.63 -16.50
CA PHE A 184 -7.79 -9.24 -17.08
C PHE A 184 -9.00 -9.77 -16.28
N HIS A 185 -8.98 -11.03 -15.83
CA HIS A 185 -10.06 -11.60 -15.02
C HIS A 185 -10.19 -10.89 -13.66
N GLU A 186 -9.07 -10.65 -12.98
CA GLU A 186 -8.97 -9.90 -11.71
C GLU A 186 -9.57 -8.49 -11.88
N SER A 187 -9.04 -7.67 -12.81
CA SER A 187 -9.56 -6.32 -13.09
C SER A 187 -11.03 -6.32 -13.51
N ARG A 188 -11.51 -7.36 -14.22
CA ARG A 188 -12.93 -7.47 -14.59
C ARG A 188 -13.80 -7.88 -13.42
N ALA A 189 -13.32 -8.72 -12.50
CA ALA A 189 -14.03 -9.08 -11.27
C ALA A 189 -14.22 -7.85 -10.37
N GLU A 190 -13.18 -7.02 -10.18
CA GLU A 190 -13.25 -5.74 -9.44
C GLU A 190 -14.31 -4.80 -10.03
N VAL A 191 -14.30 -4.58 -11.35
CA VAL A 191 -15.27 -3.71 -12.04
C VAL A 191 -16.71 -4.27 -11.94
N LEU A 192 -16.88 -5.60 -11.91
CA LEU A 192 -18.17 -6.23 -11.65
C LEU A 192 -18.58 -6.14 -10.17
N ALA A 193 -17.65 -6.19 -9.23
CA ALA A 193 -17.91 -5.99 -7.80
C ALA A 193 -18.46 -4.58 -7.53
N ALA A 194 -17.84 -3.55 -8.11
CA ALA A 194 -18.34 -2.17 -8.05
C ALA A 194 -19.78 -2.04 -8.60
N LEU A 195 -20.08 -2.69 -9.72
CA LEU A 195 -21.43 -2.72 -10.28
C LEU A 195 -22.42 -3.46 -9.36
N ALA A 196 -22.03 -4.62 -8.82
CA ALA A 196 -22.85 -5.37 -7.88
C ALA A 196 -23.14 -4.57 -6.61
N ASN A 197 -22.17 -3.80 -6.11
CA ASN A 197 -22.29 -2.95 -4.92
C ASN A 197 -23.30 -1.83 -5.15
N VAL A 198 -23.21 -1.11 -6.28
CA VAL A 198 -24.24 -0.11 -6.65
C VAL A 198 -25.63 -0.74 -6.75
N GLN A 199 -25.75 -1.90 -7.43
CA GLN A 199 -27.02 -2.61 -7.56
C GLN A 199 -27.58 -3.04 -6.19
N TRP A 200 -26.71 -3.45 -5.27
CA TRP A 200 -27.08 -3.86 -3.90
C TRP A 200 -27.68 -2.69 -3.13
N HIS A 201 -26.98 -1.55 -3.10
CA HIS A 201 -27.47 -0.32 -2.46
C HIS A 201 -28.74 0.26 -3.11
N GLN A 202 -29.00 -0.05 -4.38
CA GLN A 202 -30.28 0.25 -5.05
C GLN A 202 -31.39 -0.78 -4.77
N GLY A 203 -31.13 -1.86 -4.02
CA GLY A 203 -32.09 -2.93 -3.75
C GLY A 203 -32.34 -3.89 -4.91
N LYS A 204 -31.47 -3.92 -5.93
CA LYS A 204 -31.62 -4.77 -7.14
C LYS A 204 -31.09 -6.19 -6.93
N VAL A 205 -31.57 -6.86 -5.89
CA VAL A 205 -31.08 -8.17 -5.40
C VAL A 205 -30.81 -9.21 -6.50
N GLN A 206 -31.71 -9.36 -7.48
CA GLN A 206 -31.53 -10.31 -8.59
C GLN A 206 -30.39 -9.95 -9.55
N ALA A 207 -30.15 -8.65 -9.77
CA ALA A 207 -29.03 -8.18 -10.58
C ALA A 207 -27.71 -8.36 -9.82
N THR A 208 -27.66 -7.94 -8.54
CA THR A 208 -26.51 -8.14 -7.65
C THR A 208 -26.08 -9.62 -7.64
N ALA A 209 -27.03 -10.54 -7.42
CA ALA A 209 -26.76 -11.98 -7.40
C ALA A 209 -26.42 -12.58 -8.78
N ALA A 210 -26.67 -11.88 -9.89
CA ALA A 210 -26.18 -12.27 -11.21
C ALA A 210 -24.75 -11.76 -11.44
N THR A 211 -24.49 -10.49 -11.16
CA THR A 211 -23.18 -9.84 -11.33
C THR A 211 -22.12 -10.43 -10.39
N LEU A 212 -22.45 -10.72 -9.12
CA LEU A 212 -21.53 -11.43 -8.21
C LEU A 212 -21.15 -12.82 -8.70
N ARG A 213 -22.07 -13.56 -9.34
CA ARG A 213 -21.76 -14.88 -9.92
C ARG A 213 -20.92 -14.79 -11.19
N GLU A 214 -20.99 -13.70 -11.94
CA GLU A 214 -20.07 -13.44 -13.05
C GLU A 214 -18.67 -13.12 -12.50
N ALA A 215 -18.58 -12.22 -11.51
CA ALA A 215 -17.32 -11.82 -10.89
C ALA A 215 -16.59 -13.01 -10.23
N ALA A 216 -17.28 -13.78 -9.38
CA ALA A 216 -16.73 -14.96 -8.69
C ALA A 216 -16.35 -16.12 -9.63
N ALA A 217 -16.81 -16.09 -10.89
CA ALA A 217 -16.41 -17.07 -11.91
C ALA A 217 -15.16 -16.63 -12.70
N LEU A 218 -14.79 -15.35 -12.64
CA LEU A 218 -13.56 -14.78 -13.19
C LEU A 218 -12.43 -14.84 -12.15
N ASP A 219 -12.72 -14.35 -10.94
CA ASP A 219 -11.85 -14.41 -9.78
C ASP A 219 -12.64 -14.89 -8.54
N PRO A 220 -12.45 -16.14 -8.09
CA PRO A 220 -13.08 -16.68 -6.90
C PRO A 220 -12.42 -16.24 -5.59
N ASP A 221 -11.24 -15.61 -5.65
CA ASP A 221 -10.44 -15.21 -4.49
C ASP A 221 -10.55 -13.70 -4.18
N SER A 222 -11.04 -12.83 -5.08
CA SER A 222 -11.29 -11.39 -4.81
C SER A 222 -12.02 -11.16 -3.49
N ASP A 223 -11.46 -10.31 -2.63
CA ASP A 223 -12.04 -9.99 -1.34
C ASP A 223 -13.27 -9.09 -1.45
N GLU A 224 -13.36 -8.17 -2.41
CA GLU A 224 -14.56 -7.35 -2.61
C GLU A 224 -15.76 -8.19 -3.06
N VAL A 225 -15.56 -9.12 -4.00
CA VAL A 225 -16.61 -10.03 -4.48
C VAL A 225 -17.10 -10.93 -3.35
N ASN A 226 -16.18 -11.47 -2.56
CA ASN A 226 -16.50 -12.33 -1.44
C ASN A 226 -17.14 -11.56 -0.26
N ALA A 227 -16.66 -10.36 0.07
CA ALA A 227 -17.22 -9.53 1.13
C ALA A 227 -18.66 -9.09 0.82
N LEU A 228 -18.93 -8.63 -0.41
CA LEU A 228 -20.28 -8.28 -0.83
C LEU A 228 -21.20 -9.51 -0.93
N SER A 229 -20.66 -10.67 -1.33
CA SER A 229 -21.41 -11.94 -1.27
C SER A 229 -21.77 -12.31 0.17
N GLY A 230 -20.88 -12.04 1.13
CA GLY A 230 -21.12 -12.18 2.56
C GLY A 230 -22.28 -11.28 3.04
N GLU A 231 -22.26 -9.99 2.69
CA GLU A 231 -23.32 -9.03 3.02
C GLU A 231 -24.69 -9.45 2.47
N VAL A 232 -24.74 -9.86 1.20
CA VAL A 232 -25.98 -10.33 0.56
C VAL A 232 -26.53 -11.59 1.25
N ALA A 233 -25.66 -12.54 1.61
CA ALA A 233 -26.06 -13.75 2.32
C ALA A 233 -26.46 -13.49 3.77
N TYR A 234 -25.79 -12.55 4.46
CA TYR A 234 -26.11 -12.14 5.82
C TYR A 234 -27.47 -11.46 5.89
N ALA A 235 -27.74 -10.50 5.00
CA ALA A 235 -29.04 -9.86 4.84
C ALA A 235 -30.16 -10.83 4.43
N ALA A 236 -29.83 -11.94 3.76
CA ALA A 236 -30.75 -13.02 3.45
C ALA A 236 -30.96 -14.04 4.60
N HIS A 237 -30.37 -13.79 5.78
CA HIS A 237 -30.37 -14.70 6.94
C HIS A 237 -29.80 -16.09 6.63
N GLN A 238 -28.70 -16.16 5.88
CA GLN A 238 -27.99 -17.38 5.52
C GLN A 238 -26.59 -17.42 6.19
N PRO A 239 -26.49 -17.54 7.52
CA PRO A 239 -25.24 -17.29 8.26
C PRO A 239 -24.09 -18.22 7.84
N ALA A 240 -24.36 -19.48 7.47
CA ALA A 240 -23.32 -20.38 6.97
C ALA A 240 -22.77 -20.00 5.59
N VAL A 241 -23.61 -19.41 4.72
CA VAL A 241 -23.18 -18.92 3.39
C VAL A 241 -22.44 -17.60 3.54
N ALA A 242 -22.95 -16.72 4.40
CA ALA A 242 -22.28 -15.47 4.76
C ALA A 242 -20.89 -15.74 5.35
N LEU A 243 -20.79 -16.70 6.27
CA LEU A 243 -19.51 -17.08 6.88
C LEU A 243 -18.49 -17.58 5.85
N ASP A 244 -18.85 -18.50 4.95
CA ASP A 244 -17.89 -18.99 3.93
C ASP A 244 -17.37 -17.85 3.03
N ALA A 245 -18.22 -16.89 2.69
CA ALA A 245 -17.87 -15.74 1.88
C ALA A 245 -16.98 -14.74 2.65
N TYR A 246 -17.34 -14.39 3.90
CA TYR A 246 -16.51 -13.54 4.75
C TYR A 246 -15.15 -14.17 5.09
N GLU A 247 -15.07 -15.48 5.31
CA GLU A 247 -13.80 -16.18 5.54
C GLU A 247 -12.88 -16.15 4.31
N ARG A 248 -13.42 -16.14 3.08
CA ARG A 248 -12.60 -15.92 1.87
C ARG A 248 -12.06 -14.50 1.84
N ALA A 249 -12.95 -13.52 1.96
CA ALA A 249 -12.58 -12.11 1.93
C ALA A 249 -11.55 -11.73 3.01
N GLN A 250 -11.73 -12.22 4.24
CA GLN A 250 -10.82 -11.96 5.37
C GLN A 250 -9.44 -12.67 5.26
N LEU A 251 -9.28 -13.59 4.30
CA LEU A 251 -8.02 -14.28 4.02
C LEU A 251 -7.34 -13.80 2.72
N ALA A 252 -8.11 -13.24 1.77
CA ALA A 252 -7.59 -12.60 0.57
C ALA A 252 -7.27 -11.11 0.78
N GLY A 253 -7.99 -10.43 1.68
CA GLY A 253 -7.81 -9.03 2.03
C GLY A 253 -8.43 -8.69 3.39
N GLU A 254 -9.13 -7.55 3.50
CA GLU A 254 -9.64 -7.04 4.78
C GLU A 254 -11.10 -6.56 4.66
N LEU A 255 -11.97 -7.10 5.53
CA LEU A 255 -13.37 -6.70 5.62
C LEU A 255 -13.52 -5.27 6.15
N GLN A 256 -14.40 -4.47 5.55
CA GLN A 256 -14.76 -3.16 6.10
C GLN A 256 -15.37 -3.29 7.51
N PRO A 257 -15.32 -2.26 8.39
CA PRO A 257 -15.73 -2.38 9.79
C PRO A 257 -17.10 -3.05 10.01
N LEU A 258 -18.11 -2.66 9.23
CA LEU A 258 -19.47 -3.24 9.32
C LEU A 258 -19.51 -4.70 8.83
N GLN A 259 -18.77 -5.01 7.75
CA GLN A 259 -18.65 -6.37 7.22
C GLN A 259 -17.95 -7.29 8.23
N HIS A 260 -16.94 -6.77 8.95
CA HIS A 260 -16.27 -7.48 10.03
C HIS A 260 -17.21 -7.72 11.23
N GLU A 261 -18.06 -6.75 11.59
CA GLU A 261 -19.12 -6.95 12.60
C GLU A 261 -20.12 -8.05 12.17
N HIS A 262 -20.56 -8.04 10.91
CA HIS A 262 -21.46 -9.06 10.35
C HIS A 262 -20.79 -10.44 10.23
N PHE A 263 -19.49 -10.51 9.91
CA PHE A 263 -18.70 -11.73 9.92
C PHE A 263 -18.64 -12.36 11.31
N LEU A 264 -18.32 -11.57 12.35
CA LEU A 264 -18.33 -12.05 13.73
C LEU A 264 -19.74 -12.43 14.21
N ALA A 265 -20.80 -11.85 13.65
CA ALA A 265 -22.18 -12.27 13.91
C ALA A 265 -22.48 -13.62 13.22
N ALA A 266 -22.17 -13.77 11.93
CA ALA A 266 -22.36 -15.02 11.17
C ALA A 266 -21.58 -16.21 11.77
N TYR A 267 -20.37 -15.97 12.31
CA TYR A 267 -19.63 -16.98 13.05
C TYR A 267 -20.35 -17.39 14.34
N ARG A 268 -20.81 -16.41 15.15
CA ARG A 268 -21.56 -16.69 16.38
C ARG A 268 -22.86 -17.46 16.12
N ASP A 269 -23.60 -17.11 15.06
CA ASP A 269 -24.84 -17.78 14.65
C ASP A 269 -24.61 -19.24 14.23
N THR A 270 -23.38 -19.62 13.87
CA THR A 270 -22.99 -20.98 13.49
C THR A 270 -22.21 -21.73 14.59
N HIS A 271 -21.79 -21.05 15.66
CA HIS A 271 -20.92 -21.58 16.73
C HIS A 271 -21.44 -21.30 18.15
N ASP A 272 -22.75 -21.49 18.37
CA ASP A 272 -23.43 -21.36 19.69
C ASP A 272 -23.18 -20.01 20.40
N GLY A 273 -23.07 -18.92 19.65
CA GLY A 273 -22.84 -17.57 20.17
C GLY A 273 -21.39 -17.25 20.55
N ARG A 274 -20.44 -18.16 20.30
CA ARG A 274 -19.02 -18.01 20.68
C ARG A 274 -18.13 -17.64 19.49
N LEU A 275 -16.92 -17.14 19.80
CA LEU A 275 -15.83 -16.91 18.83
C LEU A 275 -14.65 -17.90 19.03
N ASP A 276 -14.77 -18.82 20.00
CA ASP A 276 -13.73 -19.83 20.28
C ASP A 276 -13.51 -20.70 19.04
N GLY A 277 -12.29 -20.72 18.51
CA GLY A 277 -11.95 -21.50 17.32
C GLY A 277 -11.92 -20.72 16.01
N LEU A 278 -12.42 -19.47 15.96
CA LEU A 278 -12.47 -18.66 14.73
C LEU A 278 -11.08 -18.52 14.09
N GLU A 279 -10.11 -18.06 14.87
CA GLU A 279 -8.75 -17.88 14.37
C GLU A 279 -8.11 -19.20 13.92
N GLN A 280 -8.38 -20.31 14.62
CA GLN A 280 -7.87 -21.63 14.25
C GLN A 280 -8.53 -22.17 12.97
N ALA A 281 -9.81 -21.85 12.72
CA ALA A 281 -10.49 -22.18 11.48
C ALA A 281 -9.91 -21.38 10.31
N LEU A 282 -9.70 -20.07 10.49
CA LEU A 282 -9.01 -19.21 9.51
C LEU A 282 -7.56 -19.66 9.26
N ASP A 283 -6.81 -20.05 10.30
CA ASP A 283 -5.45 -20.60 10.18
C ASP A 283 -5.43 -21.88 9.32
N ALA A 284 -6.36 -22.81 9.57
CA ALA A 284 -6.48 -24.06 8.82
C ALA A 284 -6.96 -23.85 7.38
N ARG A 285 -7.89 -22.90 7.16
CA ARG A 285 -8.38 -22.52 5.84
C ARG A 285 -7.27 -21.86 5.02
N TYR A 286 -6.55 -20.89 5.59
CA TYR A 286 -5.43 -20.22 4.93
C TYR A 286 -4.34 -21.21 4.49
N ALA A 287 -3.93 -22.13 5.38
CA ALA A 287 -2.93 -23.16 5.05
C ALA A 287 -3.37 -24.10 3.90
N THR A 288 -4.68 -24.23 3.65
CA THR A 288 -5.25 -25.06 2.58
C THR A 288 -5.47 -24.28 1.28
N SER A 289 -6.01 -23.07 1.37
CA SER A 289 -6.32 -22.22 0.21
C SER A 289 -5.10 -21.51 -0.36
N TYR A 290 -4.15 -21.11 0.49
CA TYR A 290 -3.01 -20.27 0.12
C TYR A 290 -1.66 -20.93 0.51
N PRO A 291 -1.38 -22.16 0.05
CA PRO A 291 -0.11 -22.83 0.34
C PRO A 291 1.06 -22.02 -0.23
N LEU A 292 2.18 -21.97 0.51
CA LEU A 292 3.40 -21.29 0.07
C LEU A 292 3.84 -21.83 -1.31
N PRO A 293 3.88 -21.01 -2.38
CA PRO A 293 4.24 -21.45 -3.73
C PRO A 293 5.76 -21.66 -3.93
N ILE A 294 6.48 -21.98 -2.85
CA ILE A 294 7.93 -22.19 -2.83
C ILE A 294 8.19 -23.58 -2.25
N PRO A 295 8.59 -24.56 -3.08
CA PRO A 295 8.90 -25.91 -2.60
C PRO A 295 10.02 -25.91 -1.55
N ARG A 296 9.88 -26.73 -0.51
CA ARG A 296 10.97 -27.00 0.42
C ARG A 296 12.11 -27.73 -0.30
N GLN A 297 13.33 -27.28 -0.03
CA GLN A 297 14.58 -27.79 -0.57
C GLN A 297 15.45 -28.31 0.59
N PRO A 298 16.35 -29.28 0.36
CA PRO A 298 17.33 -29.67 1.35
C PRO A 298 18.21 -28.47 1.73
N ALA A 299 18.44 -28.27 3.03
CA ALA A 299 19.30 -27.19 3.50
C ALA A 299 20.70 -27.28 2.84
N PRO A 300 21.20 -26.19 2.23
CA PRO A 300 22.50 -26.21 1.57
C PRO A 300 23.63 -26.48 2.58
N SER A 301 24.62 -27.27 2.15
CA SER A 301 25.77 -27.66 2.98
C SER A 301 26.44 -26.45 3.63
N GLU A 302 26.63 -26.46 4.95
CA GLU A 302 27.33 -25.37 5.67
C GLU A 302 28.73 -25.16 5.07
N LYS A 303 28.95 -23.99 4.46
CA LYS A 303 30.24 -23.54 3.91
C LYS A 303 30.50 -22.11 4.35
N GLY A 304 31.69 -21.86 4.88
CA GLY A 304 32.12 -20.53 5.34
C GLY A 304 31.64 -20.17 6.75
N ASN A 305 31.99 -18.96 7.19
CA ASN A 305 31.72 -18.39 8.52
C ASN A 305 30.76 -17.18 8.49
N ARG A 306 30.16 -16.91 7.32
CA ARG A 306 29.27 -15.77 7.09
C ARG A 306 27.82 -16.16 7.33
N THR A 307 27.12 -15.26 8.03
CA THR A 307 25.67 -15.22 8.11
C THR A 307 25.22 -13.96 7.39
N VAL A 308 24.47 -14.14 6.31
CA VAL A 308 23.90 -13.06 5.49
C VAL A 308 22.68 -12.49 6.20
N LEU A 309 22.56 -11.16 6.26
CA LEU A 309 21.34 -10.48 6.67
C LEU A 309 20.48 -10.16 5.44
N VAL A 310 19.19 -10.44 5.53
CA VAL A 310 18.18 -10.04 4.56
C VAL A 310 17.19 -9.13 5.29
N GLU A 311 17.03 -7.92 4.80
CA GLU A 311 16.07 -6.94 5.32
C GLU A 311 15.00 -6.69 4.25
N LEU A 312 13.76 -7.01 4.57
CA LEU A 312 12.59 -6.70 3.75
C LEU A 312 11.83 -5.52 4.37
N TYR A 313 11.56 -4.50 3.56
CA TYR A 313 10.65 -3.42 3.89
C TYR A 313 9.32 -3.70 3.17
N THR A 314 8.25 -3.86 3.94
CA THR A 314 6.96 -4.43 3.48
C THR A 314 5.78 -3.69 4.13
N GLY A 315 4.57 -4.23 4.01
CA GLY A 315 3.43 -3.89 4.85
C GLY A 315 2.24 -4.81 4.58
N ALA A 316 1.49 -5.16 5.62
CA ALA A 316 0.21 -5.85 5.54
C ALA A 316 -0.82 -5.10 4.67
N GLY A 317 -0.66 -3.78 4.50
CA GLY A 317 -1.45 -2.93 3.60
C GLY A 317 -0.95 -2.83 2.15
N CYS A 318 -0.04 -3.71 1.71
CA CYS A 318 0.68 -3.62 0.44
C CYS A 318 0.43 -4.85 -0.48
N PRO A 319 -0.51 -4.79 -1.44
CA PRO A 319 -0.73 -5.88 -2.40
C PRO A 319 0.51 -6.34 -3.18
N PRO A 320 1.41 -5.47 -3.69
CA PRO A 320 2.63 -5.95 -4.35
C PRO A 320 3.69 -6.51 -3.38
N CYS A 321 3.48 -6.43 -2.06
CA CYS A 321 4.39 -7.03 -1.09
C CYS A 321 4.17 -8.53 -0.89
N THR A 322 3.00 -9.08 -1.26
CA THR A 322 2.64 -10.50 -1.08
C THR A 322 3.70 -11.46 -1.66
N ALA A 323 4.25 -11.17 -2.83
CA ALA A 323 5.36 -11.96 -3.40
C ALA A 323 6.66 -11.90 -2.57
N ALA A 324 6.94 -10.74 -1.97
CA ALA A 324 8.13 -10.49 -1.16
C ALA A 324 8.03 -11.15 0.22
N ASP A 325 6.89 -11.05 0.89
CA ASP A 325 6.65 -11.68 2.19
C ASP A 325 6.76 -13.22 2.08
N LEU A 326 6.11 -13.80 1.06
CA LEU A 326 6.22 -15.23 0.76
C LEU A 326 7.65 -15.63 0.34
N ALA A 327 8.37 -14.79 -0.40
CA ALA A 327 9.78 -15.04 -0.71
C ALA A 327 10.68 -15.04 0.53
N LEU A 328 10.39 -14.19 1.52
CA LEU A 328 11.08 -14.15 2.81
C LEU A 328 10.81 -15.44 3.62
N GLU A 329 9.55 -15.86 3.71
CA GLU A 329 9.16 -17.15 4.30
C GLU A 329 9.87 -18.32 3.58
N GLY A 330 9.91 -18.28 2.24
CA GLY A 330 10.64 -19.24 1.42
C GLY A 330 12.14 -19.31 1.75
N VAL A 331 12.80 -18.16 1.98
CA VAL A 331 14.20 -18.13 2.44
C VAL A 331 14.33 -18.74 3.83
N GLN A 332 13.45 -18.36 4.76
CA GLN A 332 13.44 -18.88 6.14
C GLN A 332 13.21 -20.39 6.21
N ASN A 333 12.35 -20.94 5.35
CA ASN A 333 12.05 -22.37 5.26
C ASN A 333 13.18 -23.19 4.60
N ASN A 334 14.05 -22.58 3.80
CA ASN A 334 15.08 -23.27 2.99
C ASN A 334 16.53 -23.01 3.42
N ALA A 335 16.80 -21.94 4.17
CA ALA A 335 18.13 -21.59 4.66
C ALA A 335 18.21 -21.65 6.19
N PRO A 336 19.21 -22.33 6.79
CA PRO A 336 19.35 -22.38 8.24
C PRO A 336 19.72 -20.98 8.79
N ARG A 337 19.18 -20.62 9.97
CA ARG A 337 19.41 -19.31 10.63
C ARG A 337 20.89 -18.96 10.92
N LYS A 338 21.82 -19.93 10.78
CA LYS A 338 23.28 -19.71 10.82
C LYS A 338 23.86 -19.17 9.50
N GLN A 339 23.23 -19.43 8.37
CA GLN A 339 23.64 -18.95 7.05
C GLN A 339 22.89 -17.68 6.66
N VAL A 340 21.60 -17.60 6.97
CA VAL A 340 20.75 -16.46 6.60
C VAL A 340 19.89 -16.04 7.80
N VAL A 341 19.87 -14.74 8.09
CA VAL A 341 18.92 -14.12 9.01
C VAL A 341 18.05 -13.17 8.21
N VAL A 342 16.74 -13.33 8.35
CA VAL A 342 15.72 -12.47 7.74
C VAL A 342 15.18 -11.49 8.79
N LEU A 343 14.77 -10.31 8.35
CA LEU A 343 14.07 -9.28 9.12
C LEU A 343 13.00 -8.63 8.24
N ALA A 344 11.77 -8.52 8.73
CA ALA A 344 10.68 -7.77 8.11
C ALA A 344 10.45 -6.43 8.85
N PHE A 345 10.37 -5.35 8.08
CA PHE A 345 10.19 -3.98 8.55
C PHE A 345 8.93 -3.38 7.94
N ASP A 346 7.77 -3.70 8.49
CA ASP A 346 6.48 -3.16 8.04
C ASP A 346 6.45 -1.62 8.09
N GLN A 347 5.80 -1.03 7.10
CA GLN A 347 5.76 0.41 6.85
C GLN A 347 4.31 0.87 6.67
N HIS A 348 4.01 2.11 7.04
CA HIS A 348 2.76 2.78 6.64
C HIS A 348 2.82 3.25 5.17
N ILE A 349 3.17 2.33 4.25
CA ILE A 349 3.28 2.53 2.80
C ILE A 349 2.92 1.19 2.12
N PRO A 350 2.00 1.15 1.13
CA PRO A 350 1.28 2.28 0.53
C PRO A 350 0.04 2.73 1.34
N ARG A 351 -0.39 1.96 2.34
CA ARG A 351 -1.53 2.20 3.25
C ARG A 351 -1.04 2.24 4.73
N PRO A 352 -1.85 2.70 5.70
CA PRO A 352 -1.54 2.53 7.13
C PRO A 352 -1.35 1.05 7.48
N ASP A 353 -0.56 0.78 8.52
CA ASP A 353 -0.18 -0.58 8.92
C ASP A 353 0.04 -0.69 10.44
N PRO A 354 -0.67 -1.55 11.19
CA PRO A 354 -0.51 -1.66 12.64
C PRO A 354 0.75 -2.43 13.08
N LEU A 355 1.41 -3.17 12.19
CA LEU A 355 2.68 -3.86 12.44
C LEU A 355 3.88 -2.90 12.36
N ALA A 356 3.74 -1.80 11.63
CA ALA A 356 4.78 -0.78 11.51
C ALA A 356 5.02 -0.03 12.84
N THR A 357 6.29 0.20 13.17
CA THR A 357 6.73 0.88 14.41
C THR A 357 7.50 2.17 14.08
N PRO A 358 7.69 3.10 15.03
CA PRO A 358 8.57 4.26 14.83
C PRO A 358 9.98 3.85 14.37
N GLN A 359 10.45 2.68 14.82
CA GLN A 359 11.76 2.13 14.51
C GLN A 359 11.83 1.54 13.09
N THR A 360 10.80 0.83 12.61
CA THR A 360 10.78 0.31 11.23
C THR A 360 10.73 1.46 10.22
N VAL A 361 9.93 2.49 10.50
CA VAL A 361 9.82 3.72 9.67
C VAL A 361 11.13 4.53 9.67
N ALA A 362 11.77 4.69 10.83
CA ALA A 362 13.05 5.40 10.92
C ALA A 362 14.18 4.67 10.16
N ARG A 363 14.22 3.33 10.18
CA ARG A 363 15.23 2.56 9.45
C ARG A 363 15.03 2.61 7.94
N ALA A 364 13.79 2.56 7.47
CA ALA A 364 13.47 2.77 6.04
C ALA A 364 13.93 4.16 5.57
N LYS A 365 13.69 5.19 6.38
CA LYS A 365 14.18 6.56 6.12
C LYS A 365 15.70 6.67 6.10
N TRP A 366 16.42 5.94 6.96
CA TRP A 366 17.89 5.89 6.95
C TRP A 366 18.43 5.24 5.67
N TYR A 367 17.78 4.19 5.16
CA TYR A 367 18.12 3.63 3.85
C TYR A 367 17.78 4.55 2.68
N GLY A 368 16.73 5.39 2.83
CA GLY A 368 16.21 6.27 1.78
C GLY A 368 15.08 5.64 0.97
N ILE A 369 14.37 4.68 1.56
CA ILE A 369 13.33 3.88 0.92
C ILE A 369 12.07 4.73 0.71
N LEU A 370 11.51 4.68 -0.50
CA LEU A 370 10.34 5.50 -0.91
C LEU A 370 9.08 4.66 -1.20
N GLY A 371 9.21 3.34 -1.24
CA GLY A 371 8.14 2.40 -1.59
C GLY A 371 8.41 1.00 -1.03
N THR A 372 7.38 0.17 -1.10
CA THR A 372 7.38 -1.22 -0.62
C THR A 372 6.78 -2.11 -1.74
N PRO A 373 7.25 -3.37 -1.89
CA PRO A 373 8.33 -4.00 -1.15
C PRO A 373 9.72 -3.45 -1.52
N THR A 374 10.72 -3.64 -0.66
CA THR A 374 12.13 -3.40 -1.00
C THR A 374 13.04 -4.31 -0.18
N PHE A 375 13.96 -5.02 -0.84
CA PHE A 375 14.93 -5.91 -0.21
C PHE A 375 16.33 -5.29 -0.11
N TYR A 376 17.02 -5.53 1.00
CA TYR A 376 18.46 -5.38 1.14
C TYR A 376 19.09 -6.71 1.56
N VAL A 377 20.16 -7.12 0.89
CA VAL A 377 20.95 -8.32 1.22
C VAL A 377 22.34 -7.85 1.62
N ASP A 378 22.71 -8.11 2.87
CA ASP A 378 23.87 -7.54 3.57
C ASP A 378 24.00 -6.02 3.40
N GLY A 379 22.86 -5.31 3.43
CA GLY A 379 22.80 -3.85 3.34
C GLY A 379 23.01 -3.27 1.93
N ARG A 380 23.15 -4.13 0.91
CA ARG A 380 23.04 -3.74 -0.51
C ARG A 380 21.62 -4.01 -1.01
N GLN A 381 20.99 -3.03 -1.66
CA GLN A 381 19.66 -3.23 -2.25
C GLN A 381 19.70 -4.38 -3.26
N ALA A 382 18.72 -5.27 -3.18
CA ALA A 382 18.55 -6.37 -4.12
C ALA A 382 17.61 -5.94 -5.26
N ASP A 383 17.96 -6.35 -6.47
CA ASP A 383 17.17 -6.14 -7.68
C ASP A 383 16.11 -7.25 -7.76
N VAL A 384 14.98 -6.99 -7.09
CA VAL A 384 13.90 -7.94 -6.84
C VAL A 384 12.57 -7.21 -6.87
N ASP A 385 11.69 -7.58 -7.81
CA ASP A 385 10.37 -7.01 -7.94
C ASP A 385 9.37 -7.59 -6.91
N GLY A 386 8.36 -6.77 -6.59
CA GLY A 386 7.14 -7.21 -5.93
C GLY A 386 6.15 -7.90 -6.89
N GLY A 387 4.97 -8.18 -6.38
CA GLY A 387 3.86 -8.77 -7.14
C GLY A 387 2.88 -9.54 -6.24
N GLY A 388 1.84 -10.09 -6.86
CA GLY A 388 0.91 -11.01 -6.20
C GLY A 388 1.52 -12.39 -5.93
N ARG A 389 0.75 -13.27 -5.26
CA ARG A 389 1.19 -14.62 -4.83
C ARG A 389 1.78 -15.47 -5.97
N SER A 390 1.36 -15.28 -7.22
CA SER A 390 1.92 -15.94 -8.42
C SER A 390 3.42 -15.66 -8.64
N HIS A 391 3.91 -14.48 -8.25
CA HIS A 391 5.28 -14.03 -8.50
C HIS A 391 6.28 -14.50 -7.44
N ALA A 392 5.81 -14.93 -6.26
CA ALA A 392 6.64 -15.26 -5.09
C ALA A 392 7.80 -16.24 -5.39
N LEU A 393 7.61 -17.21 -6.27
CA LEU A 393 8.67 -18.15 -6.66
C LEU A 393 9.81 -17.46 -7.44
N ALA A 394 9.48 -16.53 -8.34
CA ALA A 394 10.47 -15.77 -9.09
C ALA A 394 11.24 -14.79 -8.18
N THR A 395 10.50 -14.08 -7.31
CA THR A 395 11.04 -13.21 -6.25
C THR A 395 12.00 -13.99 -5.34
N TYR A 396 11.61 -15.18 -4.86
CA TYR A 396 12.47 -16.08 -4.07
C TYR A 396 13.73 -16.53 -4.81
N GLN A 397 13.65 -16.84 -6.11
CA GLN A 397 14.82 -17.23 -6.91
C GLN A 397 15.78 -16.06 -7.16
N ALA A 398 15.28 -14.84 -7.35
CA ALA A 398 16.10 -13.63 -7.44
C ALA A 398 16.81 -13.31 -6.12
N LEU A 399 16.07 -13.35 -5.01
CA LEU A 399 16.60 -13.15 -3.67
C LEU A 399 17.64 -14.21 -3.30
N SER A 400 17.35 -15.49 -3.56
CA SER A 400 18.27 -16.62 -3.30
C SER A 400 19.60 -16.49 -4.05
N ARG A 401 19.60 -16.00 -5.29
CA ARG A 401 20.84 -15.71 -6.04
C ARG A 401 21.67 -14.63 -5.35
N SER A 402 21.03 -13.55 -4.88
CA SER A 402 21.71 -12.47 -4.15
C SER A 402 22.31 -12.97 -2.82
N ILE A 403 21.60 -13.82 -2.09
CA ILE A 403 22.08 -14.45 -0.85
C ILE A 403 23.28 -15.36 -1.12
N GLN A 404 23.21 -16.24 -2.14
CA GLN A 404 24.29 -17.16 -2.49
C GLN A 404 25.58 -16.43 -2.89
N GLN A 405 25.47 -15.29 -3.58
CA GLN A 405 26.61 -14.42 -3.86
C GLN A 405 27.30 -13.95 -2.56
N GLN A 406 26.52 -13.48 -1.57
CA GLN A 406 27.10 -13.05 -0.30
C GLN A 406 27.70 -14.22 0.50
N LEU A 407 27.01 -15.37 0.60
CA LEU A 407 27.52 -16.57 1.27
C LEU A 407 28.87 -17.07 0.72
N SER A 408 29.18 -16.80 -0.55
CA SER A 408 30.48 -17.13 -1.16
C SER A 408 31.65 -16.27 -0.64
N THR A 409 31.35 -15.16 0.05
CA THR A 409 32.34 -14.23 0.61
C THR A 409 32.57 -14.53 2.09
N PRO A 410 33.82 -14.74 2.55
CA PRO A 410 34.11 -14.91 3.98
C PRO A 410 33.72 -13.67 4.80
N ALA A 411 33.29 -13.86 6.05
CA ALA A 411 33.01 -12.72 6.92
C ALA A 411 34.32 -12.04 7.38
N PRO A 412 34.44 -10.70 7.29
CA PRO A 412 35.63 -9.97 7.73
C PRO A 412 35.75 -9.88 9.25
N LEU A 413 34.68 -10.23 9.99
CA LEU A 413 34.68 -10.31 11.44
C LEU A 413 33.85 -11.50 11.96
N ALA A 414 34.18 -11.91 13.18
CA ALA A 414 33.38 -12.81 13.98
C ALA A 414 32.48 -12.00 14.94
N LEU A 415 31.20 -12.36 14.99
CA LEU A 415 30.21 -11.78 15.91
C LEU A 415 29.67 -12.89 16.81
N THR A 416 29.54 -12.59 18.10
CA THR A 416 28.96 -13.47 19.11
C THR A 416 28.06 -12.63 20.01
N ALA A 417 26.95 -13.22 20.46
CA ALA A 417 26.06 -12.59 21.42
C ALA A 417 25.44 -13.62 22.36
N GLN A 418 24.98 -13.14 23.51
CA GLN A 418 24.01 -13.82 24.37
C GLN A 418 22.82 -12.88 24.57
N ALA A 419 21.61 -13.43 24.60
CA ALA A 419 20.41 -12.71 24.99
C ALA A 419 19.66 -13.54 26.04
N THR A 420 19.08 -12.86 27.03
CA THR A 420 18.27 -13.47 28.09
C THR A 420 17.02 -12.65 28.35
N GLN A 421 15.88 -13.30 28.54
CA GLN A 421 14.63 -12.68 28.99
C GLN A 421 14.40 -13.05 30.46
N ASN A 422 13.98 -12.09 31.27
CA ASN A 422 13.59 -12.33 32.67
C ASN A 422 12.07 -12.42 32.85
N ALA A 423 11.62 -12.76 34.05
CA ALA A 423 10.19 -12.94 34.36
C ALA A 423 9.34 -11.68 34.17
N GLU A 424 9.93 -10.48 34.26
CA GLU A 424 9.25 -9.20 34.02
C GLU A 424 9.23 -8.79 32.53
N GLY A 425 9.65 -9.67 31.60
CA GLY A 425 9.67 -9.37 30.17
C GLY A 425 10.79 -8.43 29.73
N LYS A 426 11.87 -8.31 30.51
CA LYS A 426 13.06 -7.54 30.13
C LYS A 426 14.06 -8.45 29.42
N VAL A 427 14.42 -8.07 28.21
CA VAL A 427 15.46 -8.71 27.41
C VAL A 427 16.77 -7.97 27.63
N GLN A 428 17.85 -8.70 27.92
CA GLN A 428 19.21 -8.19 28.06
C GLN A 428 20.10 -8.86 27.03
N VAL A 429 20.88 -8.06 26.29
CA VAL A 429 21.73 -8.53 25.18
C VAL A 429 23.18 -8.12 25.46
N GLN A 430 24.11 -9.05 25.30
CA GLN A 430 25.55 -8.83 25.41
C GLN A 430 26.23 -9.26 24.11
N ILE A 431 27.12 -8.44 23.57
CA ILE A 431 27.69 -8.59 22.23
C ILE A 431 29.22 -8.53 22.29
N ARG A 432 29.87 -9.41 21.55
CA ARG A 432 31.33 -9.38 21.31
C ARG A 432 31.60 -9.54 19.82
N GLN A 433 32.38 -8.59 19.30
CA GLN A 433 32.86 -8.49 17.93
C GLN A 433 34.39 -8.62 17.94
N THR A 434 34.96 -9.43 17.05
CA THR A 434 36.41 -9.62 16.90
C THR A 434 36.77 -9.75 15.43
N ALA A 435 37.95 -9.27 15.01
CA ALA A 435 38.42 -9.46 13.64
C ALA A 435 38.54 -10.96 13.29
N SER A 436 38.38 -11.31 12.01
CA SER A 436 38.46 -12.71 11.56
C SER A 436 39.88 -13.31 11.59
N SER A 437 40.91 -12.47 11.72
CA SER A 437 42.31 -12.87 12.00
C SER A 437 42.90 -11.97 13.10
N GLN A 438 43.84 -12.50 13.87
CA GLN A 438 44.54 -11.72 14.91
C GLN A 438 45.42 -10.59 14.32
N ASP A 439 45.86 -10.74 13.07
CA ASP A 439 46.69 -9.76 12.36
C ASP A 439 45.88 -8.68 11.63
N GLN A 440 44.54 -8.74 11.70
CA GLN A 440 43.65 -7.77 11.06
C GLN A 440 43.03 -6.83 12.09
N LEU A 441 42.99 -5.53 11.76
CA LEU A 441 42.17 -4.58 12.50
C LEU A 441 40.69 -4.90 12.29
N LEU A 442 39.86 -4.61 13.29
CA LEU A 442 38.42 -4.62 13.14
C LEU A 442 38.01 -3.62 12.04
N PRO A 443 37.21 -4.02 11.04
CA PRO A 443 36.67 -3.08 10.06
C PRO A 443 35.71 -2.11 10.77
N PRO A 444 35.51 -0.89 10.24
CA PRO A 444 34.54 0.06 10.76
C PRO A 444 33.13 -0.50 10.55
N ALA A 445 32.56 -1.07 11.60
CA ALA A 445 31.24 -1.68 11.59
C ALA A 445 30.56 -1.47 12.95
N ASP A 446 29.50 -0.67 12.92
CA ASP A 446 28.66 -0.33 14.06
C ASP A 446 27.74 -1.50 14.41
N LEU A 447 27.48 -1.70 15.70
CA LEU A 447 26.62 -2.77 16.17
C LEU A 447 25.15 -2.33 16.17
N HIS A 448 24.26 -3.21 15.72
CA HIS A 448 22.82 -3.01 15.79
C HIS A 448 22.16 -4.23 16.42
N VAL A 449 21.02 -3.99 17.09
CA VAL A 449 20.24 -5.01 17.77
C VAL A 449 18.77 -4.82 17.44
N ALA A 450 18.14 -5.87 16.93
CA ALA A 450 16.70 -5.95 16.74
C ALA A 450 16.08 -6.93 17.73
N LEU A 451 14.95 -6.55 18.33
CA LEU A 451 13.99 -7.49 18.90
C LEU A 451 13.04 -7.89 17.78
N VAL A 452 12.93 -9.19 17.55
CA VAL A 452 12.22 -9.79 16.42
C VAL A 452 11.22 -10.79 16.96
N GLU A 453 10.07 -10.87 16.32
CA GLU A 453 9.09 -11.93 16.53
C GLU A 453 9.08 -12.79 15.28
N ASP A 454 9.37 -14.08 15.40
CA ASP A 454 9.65 -14.91 14.23
C ASP A 454 8.41 -15.32 13.44
N HIS A 455 7.23 -15.24 14.06
CA HIS A 455 5.93 -15.52 13.46
C HIS A 455 4.84 -14.67 14.13
N VAL A 456 4.11 -13.87 13.36
CA VAL A 456 3.02 -13.02 13.84
C VAL A 456 1.76 -13.29 13.04
N ARG A 457 0.66 -13.63 13.72
CA ARG A 457 -0.65 -13.80 13.07
C ARG A 457 -1.37 -12.45 12.97
N TYR A 458 -1.54 -11.97 11.74
CA TYR A 458 -2.29 -10.78 11.38
C TYR A 458 -2.81 -10.96 9.95
N SER A 459 -4.11 -10.83 9.71
CA SER A 459 -4.67 -10.83 8.34
C SER A 459 -4.53 -9.43 7.75
N GLY A 460 -3.56 -9.26 6.85
CA GLY A 460 -3.37 -8.03 6.09
C GLY A 460 -4.33 -7.89 4.90
N GLN A 461 -4.54 -6.64 4.47
CA GLN A 461 -5.22 -6.28 3.22
C GLN A 461 -4.53 -6.84 1.97
N ASN A 462 -3.31 -7.37 2.09
CA ASN A 462 -2.55 -8.02 1.02
C ASN A 462 -2.73 -9.55 0.97
N GLY A 463 -3.63 -10.11 1.78
CA GLY A 463 -3.90 -11.55 1.83
C GLY A 463 -2.74 -12.37 2.40
N ILE A 464 -1.87 -11.76 3.20
CA ILE A 464 -0.93 -12.45 4.09
C ILE A 464 -1.56 -12.57 5.47
N ARG A 465 -1.50 -13.78 6.05
CA ARG A 465 -2.02 -14.07 7.40
C ARG A 465 -0.94 -14.22 8.47
N PHE A 466 0.28 -14.55 8.04
CA PHE A 466 1.42 -14.84 8.90
C PHE A 466 2.61 -14.01 8.44
N HIS A 467 3.04 -13.08 9.30
CA HIS A 467 4.16 -12.18 9.06
C HIS A 467 5.39 -12.76 9.76
N GLU A 468 6.40 -13.14 8.97
CA GLU A 468 7.60 -13.82 9.46
C GLU A 468 8.72 -12.81 9.79
N ALA A 469 9.44 -13.07 10.89
CA ALA A 469 10.59 -12.28 11.33
C ALA A 469 10.33 -10.76 11.47
N LEU A 470 9.15 -10.39 11.97
CA LEU A 470 8.72 -9.01 12.19
C LEU A 470 9.61 -8.30 13.23
N VAL A 471 10.17 -7.14 12.87
CA VAL A 471 10.96 -6.32 13.79
C VAL A 471 10.07 -5.50 14.72
N ARG A 472 9.93 -5.96 15.96
CA ARG A 472 9.16 -5.28 17.02
C ARG A 472 9.91 -4.09 17.63
N ALA A 473 11.25 -4.10 17.65
CA ALA A 473 12.06 -2.96 18.09
C ALA A 473 13.50 -2.98 17.56
N LEU A 474 14.15 -1.81 17.54
CA LEU A 474 15.58 -1.63 17.33
C LEU A 474 16.20 -0.90 18.53
N SER A 475 17.45 -1.22 18.87
CA SER A 475 18.24 -0.43 19.83
C SER A 475 18.42 1.01 19.35
N HIS A 476 18.75 1.17 18.07
CA HIS A 476 18.85 2.44 17.37
C HIS A 476 18.35 2.26 15.93
N ALA A 477 17.41 3.11 15.51
CA ALA A 477 16.71 2.98 14.23
C ALA A 477 17.22 3.92 13.13
N ASP A 478 17.96 4.96 13.50
CA ASP A 478 18.54 5.99 12.62
C ASP A 478 19.93 5.61 12.07
N GLY A 479 20.32 4.35 12.23
CA GLY A 479 21.66 3.85 11.85
C GLY A 479 22.76 4.19 12.85
N THR A 480 22.47 4.75 14.03
CA THR A 480 23.50 4.97 15.06
C THR A 480 23.96 3.67 15.73
N ALA A 481 25.22 3.66 16.16
CA ALA A 481 25.86 2.50 16.77
C ALA A 481 25.28 2.16 18.15
N THR A 482 24.99 0.89 18.37
CA THR A 482 24.70 0.32 19.69
C THR A 482 26.00 0.02 20.43
N ALA A 483 26.01 0.19 21.74
CA ALA A 483 27.08 -0.32 22.58
C ALA A 483 27.15 -1.86 22.54
N SER A 484 28.17 -2.45 23.16
CA SER A 484 28.29 -3.92 23.35
C SER A 484 27.22 -4.54 24.25
N ARG A 485 26.23 -3.74 24.70
CA ARG A 485 25.06 -4.16 25.46
C ARG A 485 23.82 -3.40 24.95
N ALA A 486 22.69 -4.09 24.93
CA ALA A 486 21.38 -3.51 24.64
C ALA A 486 20.32 -4.14 25.55
N SER A 487 19.17 -3.48 25.71
CA SER A 487 18.06 -4.01 26.49
C SER A 487 16.72 -3.57 25.93
N PHE A 488 15.73 -4.46 26.01
CA PHE A 488 14.33 -4.17 25.68
C PHE A 488 13.43 -4.47 26.88
N ASP A 489 12.35 -3.71 27.04
CA ASP A 489 11.32 -3.92 28.05
C ASP A 489 10.01 -4.17 27.29
N ILE A 490 9.60 -5.44 27.19
CA ILE A 490 8.48 -5.85 26.32
C ILE A 490 7.18 -5.13 26.70
N PRO A 491 6.77 -5.07 27.99
CA PRO A 491 5.58 -4.31 28.38
C PRO A 491 5.68 -2.82 28.05
N ALA A 492 6.87 -2.21 28.10
CA ALA A 492 7.05 -0.81 27.68
C ALA A 492 6.92 -0.64 26.16
N LEU A 493 7.46 -1.57 25.36
CA LEU A 493 7.32 -1.55 23.90
C LEU A 493 5.86 -1.67 23.46
N GLU A 494 5.07 -2.55 24.07
CA GLU A 494 3.63 -2.69 23.76
C GLU A 494 2.85 -1.41 24.05
N ARG A 495 3.12 -0.74 25.19
CA ARG A 495 2.51 0.55 25.53
C ARG A 495 2.94 1.65 24.57
N GLN A 496 4.22 1.66 24.16
CA GLN A 496 4.74 2.63 23.19
C GLN A 496 4.11 2.42 21.81
N GLN A 497 3.96 1.18 21.34
CA GLN A 497 3.34 0.87 20.06
C GLN A 497 1.85 1.27 20.04
N ARG A 498 1.10 0.95 21.09
CA ARG A 498 -0.30 1.39 21.24
C ARG A 498 -0.42 2.93 21.19
N THR A 499 0.39 3.62 21.98
CA THR A 499 0.45 5.10 22.00
C THR A 499 0.82 5.68 20.62
N TYR A 500 1.72 5.03 19.88
CA TYR A 500 2.11 5.43 18.55
C TYR A 500 0.97 5.28 17.53
N LEU A 501 0.30 4.12 17.51
CA LEU A 501 -0.80 3.86 16.59
C LEU A 501 -2.03 4.74 16.90
N ASP A 502 -2.36 4.97 18.18
CA ASP A 502 -3.39 5.92 18.60
C ASP A 502 -3.10 7.35 18.10
N ALA A 503 -1.83 7.77 18.16
CA ALA A 503 -1.41 9.06 17.62
C ALA A 503 -1.44 9.07 16.08
N TYR A 504 -1.05 7.97 15.42
CA TYR A 504 -1.01 7.85 13.97
C TYR A 504 -2.42 7.90 13.34
N GLU A 505 -3.41 7.30 13.99
CA GLU A 505 -4.83 7.37 13.60
C GLU A 505 -5.32 8.81 13.47
N GLN A 506 -4.92 9.69 14.39
CA GLN A 506 -5.32 11.10 14.39
C GLN A 506 -4.39 11.98 13.54
N HIS A 507 -3.08 11.68 13.56
CA HIS A 507 -2.03 12.56 13.08
C HIS A 507 -0.96 11.79 12.29
N ASN A 508 -1.11 11.80 10.96
CA ASN A 508 -0.11 11.29 10.03
C ASN A 508 0.04 12.24 8.82
N ASP A 509 1.15 12.08 8.09
CA ASP A 509 1.54 12.95 6.98
C ASP A 509 1.03 12.46 5.61
N ARG A 510 0.27 11.35 5.55
CA ARG A 510 -0.07 10.69 4.28
C ARG A 510 -1.58 10.45 4.03
N TYR A 511 -2.35 10.13 5.07
CA TYR A 511 -3.73 9.63 4.97
C TYR A 511 -4.78 10.53 5.64
N GLY A 512 -4.37 11.40 6.58
CA GLY A 512 -5.31 12.10 7.45
C GLY A 512 -5.92 11.16 8.49
N PRO A 513 -7.04 11.52 9.14
CA PRO A 513 -7.66 10.66 10.14
C PRO A 513 -8.05 9.29 9.57
N ILE A 514 -7.54 8.22 10.19
CA ILE A 514 -7.82 6.82 9.87
C ILE A 514 -8.15 6.04 11.15
N GLN A 515 -8.64 4.82 10.99
CA GLN A 515 -8.86 3.88 12.09
C GLN A 515 -8.26 2.54 11.68
N PHE A 516 -7.46 1.92 12.53
CA PHE A 516 -7.03 0.54 12.33
C PHE A 516 -8.18 -0.40 12.71
N LEU A 517 -8.43 -1.45 11.92
CA LEU A 517 -9.42 -2.46 12.30
C LEU A 517 -8.96 -3.27 13.51
N ASN A 518 -7.66 -3.60 13.56
CA ASN A 518 -7.01 -4.19 14.71
C ASN A 518 -5.61 -3.59 14.90
N LYS A 519 -5.32 -3.14 16.12
CA LYS A 519 -4.00 -2.67 16.58
C LYS A 519 -3.54 -3.37 17.87
N ASP A 520 -4.32 -4.36 18.32
CA ASP A 520 -4.12 -5.13 19.54
C ASP A 520 -3.28 -6.38 19.24
N ILE A 521 -2.01 -6.13 18.89
CA ILE A 521 -1.05 -7.14 18.45
C ILE A 521 0.06 -7.23 19.51
N PRO A 522 -0.14 -7.96 20.62
CA PRO A 522 0.87 -8.12 21.68
C PRO A 522 2.12 -8.85 21.16
N LEU A 523 3.19 -8.89 21.96
CA LEU A 523 4.35 -9.74 21.70
C LEU A 523 4.13 -11.11 22.34
N ASP A 524 4.15 -12.18 21.54
CA ASP A 524 4.12 -13.56 22.02
C ASP A 524 5.54 -14.00 22.46
N PRO A 525 5.78 -14.22 23.77
CA PRO A 525 7.10 -14.58 24.28
C PRO A 525 7.66 -15.88 23.70
N ARG A 526 6.82 -16.74 23.10
CA ARG A 526 7.21 -18.01 22.47
C ARG A 526 7.88 -17.83 21.11
N HIS A 527 7.67 -16.67 20.47
CA HIS A 527 8.15 -16.34 19.13
C HIS A 527 9.27 -15.30 19.13
N LEU A 528 9.77 -14.87 20.30
CA LEU A 528 10.75 -13.79 20.37
C LEU A 528 12.19 -14.27 20.13
N ALA A 529 12.93 -13.42 19.43
CA ALA A 529 14.36 -13.56 19.20
C ALA A 529 15.06 -12.20 19.19
N VAL A 530 16.38 -12.24 19.34
CA VAL A 530 17.25 -11.10 19.14
C VAL A 530 18.11 -11.35 17.90
N VAL A 531 18.15 -10.37 17.01
CA VAL A 531 19.12 -10.32 15.91
C VAL A 531 20.16 -9.27 16.22
N VAL A 532 21.43 -9.65 16.15
CA VAL A 532 22.55 -8.69 16.21
C VAL A 532 23.30 -8.70 14.89
N PHE A 533 23.72 -7.53 14.43
CA PHE A 533 24.51 -7.40 13.21
C PHE A 533 25.52 -6.25 13.33
N ALA A 534 26.60 -6.36 12.58
CA ALA A 534 27.64 -5.34 12.47
C ALA A 534 27.58 -4.73 11.06
N GLN A 535 27.41 -3.41 10.95
CA GLN A 535 27.13 -2.71 9.69
C GLN A 535 28.05 -1.49 9.54
N ASP A 536 28.65 -1.32 8.36
CA ASP A 536 29.40 -0.10 8.02
C ASP A 536 28.41 1.08 7.89
N PRO A 537 28.53 2.17 8.69
CA PRO A 537 27.56 3.26 8.68
C PRO A 537 27.61 4.14 7.42
N VAL A 538 28.67 4.04 6.60
CA VAL A 538 28.88 4.82 5.37
C VAL A 538 28.44 4.01 4.15
N THR A 539 28.95 2.78 4.01
CA THR A 539 28.62 1.92 2.85
C THR A 539 27.33 1.14 3.04
N LYS A 540 26.80 1.11 4.27
CA LYS A 540 25.67 0.29 4.73
C LYS A 540 25.93 -1.22 4.63
N MET A 541 27.11 -1.66 4.23
CA MET A 541 27.42 -3.09 4.11
C MET A 541 27.40 -3.79 5.47
N VAL A 542 26.65 -4.89 5.57
CA VAL A 542 26.63 -5.74 6.76
C VAL A 542 27.83 -6.68 6.72
N ALA A 543 28.67 -6.61 7.75
CA ALA A 543 29.86 -7.44 7.89
C ALA A 543 29.53 -8.85 8.38
N GLN A 544 28.55 -8.99 9.29
CA GLN A 544 28.15 -10.25 9.91
C GLN A 544 26.83 -10.08 10.68
N ALA A 545 25.98 -11.11 10.72
CA ALA A 545 24.77 -11.15 11.56
C ALA A 545 24.71 -12.41 12.45
N ARG A 546 23.87 -12.41 13.50
CA ARG A 546 23.54 -13.57 14.34
C ARG A 546 22.07 -13.51 14.77
N TYR A 547 21.42 -14.67 14.75
CA TYR A 547 20.09 -14.89 15.34
C TYR A 547 20.23 -15.60 16.69
N ILE A 548 19.55 -15.10 17.71
CA ILE A 548 19.55 -15.64 19.07
C ILE A 548 18.07 -15.80 19.49
N PRO A 549 17.50 -17.01 19.44
CA PRO A 549 16.14 -17.23 19.95
C PRO A 549 16.12 -16.96 21.46
N LEU A 550 15.02 -16.37 21.95
CA LEU A 550 14.79 -16.22 23.38
C LEU A 550 14.04 -17.46 23.90
N THR A 551 14.35 -17.86 25.13
CA THR A 551 13.56 -18.85 25.85
C THR A 551 12.52 -18.11 26.68
N PRO A 552 11.22 -18.45 26.59
CA PRO A 552 10.19 -17.88 27.46
C PRO A 552 10.54 -18.07 28.95
N PRO A 553 10.20 -17.12 29.83
CA PRO A 553 10.30 -17.32 31.26
C PRO A 553 9.47 -18.54 31.71
N ALA A 554 9.96 -19.29 32.69
CA ALA A 554 9.23 -20.47 33.17
C ALA A 554 7.88 -20.09 33.78
N GLY A 555 6.79 -20.55 33.17
CA GLY A 555 5.41 -20.32 33.64
C GLY A 555 4.57 -19.31 32.84
N THR A 556 5.06 -18.84 31.68
CA THR A 556 4.27 -18.09 30.68
C THR A 556 3.56 -19.01 29.71
#